data_AF-A0A924FTJ8-F1
#
_entry.id   AF-A0A924FTJ8-F1
#
_cell.length_a   1.000
_cell.length_b   1.000
_cell.length_c   1.000
_cell.angle_alpha   90.00
_cell.angle_beta   90.00
_cell.angle_gamma   90.00
#
_symmetry.space_group_name_H-M   'P 1'
#
loop_
_entity.id
_entity.type
_entity.pdbx_description
1 polymer ?
#
loop_
_entity_poly.entity_id
_entity_poly.type
_entity_poly.pdbx_seq_one_letter_code
_entity_poly.pdbx_strand_id
1 'polypeptide(L)'
;PGGGLSMGDLHFSQGDGEITFCGAIEMAGWLHIKVDIIKDGVSKYGIKNPVFKPSPMTPNYNDYLIFEGISVDEEGKQHYLDVHIAYRQACLNAIEYLKKFGYSGAQAYSILGTAPVQGHISGVVDVPNACATLWLPTQIFDFDINPSSVGPIKHIDGSIQMPLSQDK
;
A
#
# COMPACT_ATOMS: atom_id res chain seq x y z
N PRO A 1 10.57 -34.48 1.93
CA PRO A 1 9.55 -35.15 1.07
C PRO A 1 8.18 -34.49 1.28
N GLY A 2 7.30 -34.45 0.27
CA GLY A 2 5.89 -34.02 0.43
C GLY A 2 5.59 -32.52 0.32
N GLY A 3 6.59 -31.64 0.25
CA GLY A 3 6.41 -30.19 0.07
C GLY A 3 5.95 -29.44 1.32
N GLY A 4 4.96 -29.94 2.06
CA GLY A 4 4.54 -29.38 3.35
C GLY A 4 3.85 -28.01 3.26
N LEU A 5 3.02 -27.80 2.23
CA LEU A 5 2.32 -26.53 1.99
C LEU A 5 1.40 -26.17 3.16
N SER A 6 1.59 -24.98 3.73
CA SER A 6 0.75 -24.38 4.77
C SER A 6 0.29 -23.00 4.31
N MET A 7 -0.92 -22.59 4.71
CA MET A 7 -1.47 -21.25 4.42
C MET A 7 -2.33 -20.76 5.59
N GLY A 8 -2.42 -19.43 5.69
CA GLY A 8 -3.19 -18.67 6.69
C GLY A 8 -3.17 -17.20 6.28
N ASP A 9 -3.37 -16.29 7.23
CA ASP A 9 -3.15 -14.84 7.03
C ASP A 9 -3.97 -14.29 5.85
N LEU A 10 -5.29 -14.50 5.93
CA LEU A 10 -6.20 -14.14 4.84
C LEU A 10 -6.55 -12.67 4.94
N HIS A 11 -6.24 -11.96 3.87
CA HIS A 11 -6.52 -10.55 3.71
C HIS A 11 -7.69 -10.36 2.76
N PHE A 12 -8.73 -9.66 3.21
CA PHE A 12 -9.83 -9.28 2.31
C PHE A 12 -9.39 -8.18 1.33
N SER A 13 -8.54 -7.26 1.79
CA SER A 13 -7.88 -6.23 0.99
C SER A 13 -6.63 -5.74 1.74
N GLN A 14 -5.63 -5.28 0.99
CA GLN A 14 -4.38 -4.74 1.53
C GLN A 14 -3.81 -3.69 0.56
N GLY A 15 -3.20 -2.64 1.10
CA GLY A 15 -2.37 -1.70 0.35
C GLY A 15 -0.91 -2.12 0.29
N ASP A 16 -0.21 -1.77 -0.80
CA ASP A 16 1.19 -2.13 -0.97
C ASP A 16 2.08 -1.65 0.19
N GLY A 17 2.89 -2.58 0.69
CA GLY A 17 3.79 -2.37 1.83
C GLY A 17 3.17 -2.63 3.20
N GLU A 18 1.85 -2.89 3.28
CA GLU A 18 1.16 -3.20 4.54
C GLU A 18 1.55 -2.23 5.67
N ILE A 19 1.51 -0.94 5.36
CA ILE A 19 2.25 0.07 6.14
C ILE A 19 1.77 0.20 7.58
N THR A 20 0.58 -0.30 7.91
CA THR A 20 -0.02 -0.31 9.26
C THR A 20 0.49 -1.43 10.15
N PHE A 21 1.21 -2.42 9.59
CA PHE A 21 1.73 -3.64 10.24
C PHE A 21 0.67 -4.56 10.88
N CYS A 22 -0.20 -4.05 11.73
CA CYS A 22 -1.49 -4.68 12.01
C CYS A 22 -2.37 -4.44 10.78
N GLY A 23 -1.99 -5.14 9.73
CA GLY A 23 -2.35 -4.84 8.36
C GLY A 23 -3.51 -5.64 7.87
N ALA A 24 -3.73 -5.39 6.59
CA ALA A 24 -4.88 -5.72 5.79
C ALA A 24 -6.24 -5.52 6.48
N ILE A 25 -7.28 -5.92 5.77
CA ILE A 25 -8.51 -6.33 6.40
C ILE A 25 -8.34 -7.82 6.73
N GLU A 26 -7.83 -8.09 7.93
CA GLU A 26 -7.64 -9.45 8.44
C GLU A 26 -8.96 -10.20 8.58
N MET A 27 -8.97 -11.48 8.18
CA MET A 27 -10.14 -12.32 8.34
C MET A 27 -9.81 -13.81 8.53
N ALA A 28 -10.69 -14.48 9.26
CA ALA A 28 -10.82 -15.94 9.11
C ALA A 28 -11.52 -16.26 7.79
N GLY A 29 -11.18 -17.40 7.19
CA GLY A 29 -11.77 -17.79 5.91
C GLY A 29 -11.30 -19.15 5.43
N TRP A 30 -11.38 -19.37 4.13
CA TRP A 30 -11.03 -20.63 3.49
C TRP A 30 -10.34 -20.39 2.15
N LEU A 31 -9.54 -21.37 1.74
CA LEU A 31 -8.84 -21.37 0.46
C LEU A 31 -9.25 -22.64 -0.31
N HIS A 32 -9.55 -22.49 -1.60
CA HIS A 32 -9.77 -23.62 -2.50
C HIS A 32 -8.65 -23.67 -3.53
N ILE A 33 -7.78 -24.67 -3.41
CA ILE A 33 -6.48 -24.74 -4.10
C ILE A 33 -6.37 -26.05 -4.88
N LYS A 34 -5.74 -25.97 -6.05
CA LYS A 34 -5.22 -27.11 -6.80
C LYS A 34 -3.69 -27.10 -6.77
N VAL A 35 -3.07 -28.26 -6.60
CA VAL A 35 -1.61 -28.42 -6.59
C VAL A 35 -1.16 -29.37 -7.70
N ASP A 36 -0.06 -29.01 -8.35
CA ASP A 36 0.62 -29.80 -9.39
C ASP A 36 2.14 -29.72 -9.16
N ILE A 37 2.92 -30.65 -9.72
CA ILE A 37 4.38 -30.73 -9.50
C ILE A 37 5.14 -30.57 -10.82
N ILE A 38 6.10 -29.63 -10.83
CA ILE A 38 7.14 -29.56 -11.86
C ILE A 38 8.39 -30.24 -11.33
N LYS A 39 8.70 -31.43 -11.83
CA LYS A 39 9.91 -32.17 -11.43
C LYS A 39 11.16 -31.38 -11.82
N ASP A 40 12.05 -31.19 -10.86
CA ASP A 40 13.30 -30.42 -10.96
C ASP A 40 13.10 -28.93 -11.33
N GLY A 41 11.89 -28.38 -11.08
CA GLY A 41 11.54 -27.00 -11.48
C GLY A 41 12.48 -25.93 -10.94
N VAL A 42 12.98 -26.09 -9.71
CA VAL A 42 13.95 -25.17 -9.08
C VAL A 42 15.21 -25.03 -9.94
N SER A 43 15.82 -26.14 -10.32
CA SER A 43 17.04 -26.14 -11.14
C SER A 43 16.75 -25.72 -12.58
N LYS A 44 15.67 -26.23 -13.18
CA LYS A 44 15.31 -25.95 -14.58
C LYS A 44 15.06 -24.47 -14.86
N TYR A 45 14.49 -23.74 -13.89
CA TYR A 45 14.09 -22.34 -14.06
C TYR A 45 14.88 -21.37 -13.16
N GLY A 46 15.93 -21.84 -12.47
CA GLY A 46 16.76 -20.98 -11.60
C GLY A 46 15.96 -20.32 -10.48
N ILE A 47 14.95 -21.00 -9.93
CA ILE A 47 14.06 -20.43 -8.92
C ILE A 47 14.80 -20.33 -7.58
N LYS A 48 14.93 -19.11 -7.06
CA LYS A 48 15.42 -18.85 -5.70
C LYS A 48 14.29 -18.49 -4.74
N ASN A 49 13.43 -17.56 -5.16
CA ASN A 49 12.23 -17.12 -4.45
C ASN A 49 10.99 -17.58 -5.23
N PRO A 50 9.81 -17.72 -4.59
CA PRO A 50 8.57 -18.05 -5.31
C PRO A 50 8.32 -17.09 -6.49
N VAL A 51 7.76 -17.63 -7.57
CA VAL A 51 7.28 -16.87 -8.72
C VAL A 51 5.81 -17.21 -8.91
N PHE A 52 4.99 -16.21 -9.17
CA PHE A 52 3.55 -16.37 -9.36
C PHE A 52 3.04 -15.57 -10.55
N LYS A 53 1.86 -15.93 -11.04
CA LYS A 53 1.10 -15.14 -12.01
C LYS A 53 -0.11 -14.53 -11.30
N PRO A 54 -0.44 -13.25 -11.53
CA PRO A 54 -1.59 -12.62 -10.90
C PRO A 54 -2.91 -13.24 -11.36
N SER A 55 -3.97 -12.99 -10.61
CA SER A 55 -5.34 -13.38 -10.96
C SER A 55 -5.78 -12.66 -12.25
N PRO A 56 -6.54 -13.33 -13.14
CA PRO A 56 -7.25 -12.65 -14.22
C PRO A 56 -8.47 -11.86 -13.72
N MET A 57 -8.88 -12.05 -12.47
CA MET A 57 -9.96 -11.31 -11.80
C MET A 57 -9.38 -10.47 -10.68
N THR A 58 -9.42 -9.16 -10.83
CA THR A 58 -8.99 -8.17 -9.84
C THR A 58 -9.96 -6.98 -9.86
N PRO A 59 -10.04 -6.19 -8.78
CA PRO A 59 -10.62 -4.86 -8.87
C PRO A 59 -9.93 -4.07 -9.98
N ASN A 60 -10.69 -3.43 -10.87
CA ASN A 60 -10.16 -2.69 -12.01
C ASN A 60 -10.25 -1.18 -11.76
N TYR A 61 -9.58 -0.72 -10.70
CA TYR A 61 -9.38 0.71 -10.49
C TYR A 61 -8.37 1.22 -11.51
N ASN A 62 -8.70 2.33 -12.16
CA ASN A 62 -7.94 2.90 -13.27
C ASN A 62 -7.82 4.42 -13.21
N ASP A 63 -8.40 5.06 -12.19
CA ASP A 63 -8.19 6.47 -11.87
C ASP A 63 -7.42 6.58 -10.55
N TYR A 64 -6.21 7.13 -10.62
CA TYR A 64 -5.27 7.19 -9.52
C TYR A 64 -4.77 8.60 -9.30
N LEU A 65 -4.78 9.04 -8.03
CA LEU A 65 -4.00 10.18 -7.59
C LEU A 65 -2.66 9.68 -7.04
N ILE A 66 -1.56 10.12 -7.65
CA ILE A 66 -0.22 9.58 -7.38
C ILE A 66 0.58 10.58 -6.55
N PHE A 67 1.16 10.09 -5.44
CA PHE A 67 1.97 10.85 -4.51
C PHE A 67 3.42 10.40 -4.59
N GLU A 68 4.35 11.35 -4.65
CA GLU A 68 5.79 11.09 -4.73
C GLU A 68 6.47 11.25 -3.38
N GLY A 69 7.61 10.57 -3.22
CA GLY A 69 8.54 10.78 -2.12
C GLY A 69 9.97 10.45 -2.53
N ILE A 70 10.92 11.08 -1.83
CA ILE A 70 12.36 10.96 -2.09
C ILE A 70 13.13 10.57 -0.83
N SER A 71 14.41 10.21 -0.96
CA SER A 71 15.30 9.83 0.15
C SER A 71 15.72 11.01 1.06
N VAL A 72 14.77 11.86 1.43
CA VAL A 72 14.92 12.95 2.41
C VAL A 72 13.84 12.75 3.47
N ASP A 73 14.22 12.68 4.73
CA ASP A 73 13.27 12.39 5.82
C ASP A 73 12.50 13.63 6.29
N GLU A 74 11.62 13.41 7.27
CA GLU A 74 10.74 14.41 7.88
C GLU A 74 11.51 15.58 8.54
N GLU A 75 12.78 15.36 8.91
CA GLU A 75 13.66 16.37 9.49
C GLU A 75 14.48 17.12 8.41
N GLY A 76 14.30 16.77 7.14
CA GLY A 76 15.06 17.32 6.02
C GLY A 76 16.45 16.71 5.87
N LYS A 77 16.74 15.60 6.56
CA LYS A 77 18.04 14.92 6.44
C LYS A 77 18.08 14.08 5.17
N GLN A 78 19.16 14.26 4.42
CA GLN A 78 19.46 13.49 3.20
C GLN A 78 19.90 12.07 3.53
N HIS A 79 19.32 11.09 2.84
CA HIS A 79 19.72 9.68 2.83
C HIS A 79 20.23 9.25 1.44
N TYR A 80 20.93 8.13 1.34
CA TYR A 80 21.53 7.68 0.07
C TYR A 80 20.73 6.52 -0.54
N LEU A 81 20.02 6.79 -1.63
CA LEU A 81 19.21 5.83 -2.40
C LEU A 81 18.29 4.97 -1.50
N ASP A 82 17.69 5.60 -0.49
CA ASP A 82 16.83 4.94 0.48
C ASP A 82 15.37 4.96 0.01
N VAL A 83 14.92 3.82 -0.52
CA VAL A 83 13.54 3.61 -1.00
C VAL A 83 12.54 3.56 0.16
N HIS A 84 12.96 3.14 1.35
CA HIS A 84 12.07 3.07 2.50
C HIS A 84 11.71 4.48 2.99
N ILE A 85 12.69 5.39 3.06
CA ILE A 85 12.42 6.82 3.34
C ILE A 85 11.60 7.42 2.20
N ALA A 86 11.93 7.15 0.94
CA ALA A 86 11.16 7.65 -0.20
C ALA A 86 9.69 7.21 -0.14
N TYR A 87 9.40 5.94 0.13
CA TYR A 87 8.02 5.44 0.21
C TYR A 87 7.29 5.98 1.44
N ARG A 88 7.97 6.15 2.57
CA ARG A 88 7.41 6.83 3.75
C ARG A 88 6.95 8.25 3.40
N GLN A 89 7.77 9.03 2.69
CA GLN A 89 7.41 10.38 2.29
C GLN A 89 6.20 10.40 1.35
N ALA A 90 6.12 9.47 0.39
CA ALA A 90 4.94 9.33 -0.48
C ALA A 90 3.66 9.06 0.33
N CYS A 91 3.72 8.17 1.32
CA CYS A 91 2.61 7.89 2.24
C CYS A 91 2.22 9.10 3.09
N LEU A 92 3.19 9.81 3.67
CA LEU A 92 2.93 11.01 4.46
C LEU A 92 2.27 12.12 3.61
N ASN A 93 2.71 12.30 2.37
CA ASN A 93 2.11 13.23 1.42
C ASN A 93 0.64 12.89 1.12
N ALA A 94 0.33 11.61 0.90
CA ALA A 94 -1.05 11.16 0.72
C ALA A 94 -1.91 11.37 1.97
N ILE A 95 -1.36 11.11 3.17
CA ILE A 95 -2.05 11.34 4.44
C ILE A 95 -2.38 12.83 4.64
N GLU A 96 -1.41 13.71 4.40
CA GLU A 96 -1.63 15.16 4.51
C GLU A 96 -2.65 15.68 3.49
N TYR A 97 -2.71 15.07 2.31
CA TYR A 97 -3.73 15.35 1.30
C TYR A 97 -5.14 14.94 1.77
N LEU A 98 -5.31 13.69 2.21
CA LEU A 98 -6.60 13.18 2.69
C LEU A 98 -7.15 13.97 3.89
N LYS A 99 -6.27 14.45 4.77
CA LYS A 99 -6.65 15.34 5.89
C LYS A 99 -7.35 16.62 5.42
N LYS A 100 -7.09 17.11 4.21
CA LYS A 100 -7.78 18.30 3.67
C LYS A 100 -9.26 18.05 3.36
N PHE A 101 -9.67 16.79 3.17
CA PHE A 101 -11.06 16.38 2.95
C PHE A 101 -11.79 16.02 4.26
N GLY A 102 -11.12 16.14 5.40
CA GLY A 102 -11.70 15.98 6.74
C GLY A 102 -11.33 14.68 7.46
N TYR A 103 -10.62 13.75 6.81
CA TYR A 103 -10.11 12.55 7.47
C TYR A 103 -9.11 12.90 8.59
N SER A 104 -9.10 12.12 9.66
CA SER A 104 -7.99 12.15 10.61
C SER A 104 -6.77 11.44 10.05
N GLY A 105 -5.58 11.72 10.60
CA GLY A 105 -4.35 11.03 10.21
C GLY A 105 -4.45 9.51 10.40
N ALA A 106 -5.12 9.06 11.47
CA ALA A 106 -5.34 7.64 11.72
C ALA A 106 -6.26 6.99 10.68
N GLN A 107 -7.33 7.67 10.25
CA GLN A 107 -8.20 7.19 9.18
C GLN A 107 -7.46 7.12 7.85
N ALA A 108 -6.73 8.18 7.48
CA ALA A 108 -5.95 8.21 6.25
C ALA A 108 -4.89 7.08 6.23
N TYR A 109 -4.16 6.90 7.33
CA TYR A 109 -3.18 5.83 7.47
C TYR A 109 -3.82 4.43 7.38
N SER A 110 -4.99 4.24 8.00
CA SER A 110 -5.76 2.98 7.91
C SER A 110 -6.25 2.71 6.49
N ILE A 111 -6.70 3.72 5.75
CA ILE A 111 -7.08 3.59 4.33
C ILE A 111 -5.88 3.10 3.52
N LEU A 112 -4.70 3.69 3.70
CA LEU A 112 -3.50 3.30 2.96
C LEU A 112 -3.02 1.87 3.29
N GLY A 113 -3.29 1.36 4.49
CA GLY A 113 -3.00 -0.03 4.84
C GLY A 113 -3.99 -1.06 4.27
N THR A 114 -5.21 -0.64 3.95
CA THR A 114 -6.34 -1.57 3.65
C THR A 114 -6.89 -1.46 2.23
N ALA A 115 -6.99 -0.25 1.67
CA ALA A 115 -7.38 -0.06 0.28
C ALA A 115 -6.26 -0.54 -0.66
N PRO A 116 -6.59 -1.00 -1.89
CA PRO A 116 -5.61 -1.52 -2.84
C PRO A 116 -4.81 -0.39 -3.52
N VAL A 117 -4.11 0.40 -2.71
CA VAL A 117 -3.13 1.39 -3.14
C VAL A 117 -1.89 0.69 -3.69
N GLN A 118 -1.22 1.31 -4.66
CA GLN A 118 0.00 0.74 -5.24
C GLN A 118 1.24 1.50 -4.78
N GLY A 119 2.29 0.77 -4.44
CA GLY A 119 3.58 1.30 -4.04
C GLY A 119 4.65 0.93 -5.06
N HIS A 120 5.22 1.92 -5.73
CA HIS A 120 6.19 1.68 -6.80
C HIS A 120 7.57 2.22 -6.44
N ILE A 121 8.57 1.36 -6.58
CA ILE A 121 9.97 1.77 -6.67
C ILE A 121 10.16 2.38 -8.06
N SER A 122 9.97 3.70 -8.15
CA SER A 122 9.83 4.41 -9.43
C SER A 122 11.19 4.77 -10.03
N GLY A 123 12.17 5.10 -9.19
CA GLY A 123 13.56 5.36 -9.60
C GLY A 123 14.54 5.07 -8.46
N VAL A 124 15.68 4.46 -8.77
CA VAL A 124 16.68 4.02 -7.76
C VAL A 124 18.12 4.32 -8.17
N VAL A 125 18.31 5.20 -9.15
CA VAL A 125 19.62 5.45 -9.76
C VAL A 125 20.05 6.91 -9.67
N ASP A 126 19.11 7.81 -9.40
CA ASP A 126 19.35 9.26 -9.42
C ASP A 126 19.94 9.73 -8.08
N VAL A 127 21.23 9.48 -7.90
CA VAL A 127 21.96 9.86 -6.68
C VAL A 127 21.76 11.35 -6.36
N PRO A 128 21.41 11.71 -5.11
CA PRO A 128 21.35 10.84 -3.93
C PRO A 128 19.98 10.19 -3.67
N ASN A 129 18.95 10.53 -4.43
CA ASN A 129 17.55 10.21 -4.09
C ASN A 129 17.02 9.02 -4.86
N ALA A 130 16.51 8.03 -4.13
CA ALA A 130 15.50 7.15 -4.70
C ALA A 130 14.18 7.92 -4.83
N CYS A 131 13.34 7.49 -5.76
CA CYS A 131 11.98 7.97 -5.95
C CYS A 131 11.02 6.79 -5.77
N ALA A 132 10.05 6.97 -4.88
CA ALA A 132 8.94 6.04 -4.69
C ALA A 132 7.61 6.77 -4.91
N THR A 133 6.62 6.07 -5.43
CA THR A 133 5.26 6.61 -5.61
C THR A 133 4.21 5.75 -4.91
N LEU A 134 3.19 6.41 -4.39
CA LEU A 134 1.97 5.81 -3.84
C LEU A 134 0.80 6.20 -4.75
N TRP A 135 0.10 5.22 -5.30
CA TRP A 135 -1.04 5.41 -6.18
C TRP A 135 -2.33 5.15 -5.40
N LEU A 136 -3.09 6.20 -5.11
CA LEU A 136 -4.37 6.12 -4.41
C LEU A 136 -5.51 6.03 -5.43
N PRO A 137 -6.26 4.90 -5.51
CA PRO A 137 -7.39 4.81 -6.42
C PRO A 137 -8.51 5.75 -5.97
N THR A 138 -8.84 6.77 -6.75
CA THR A 138 -9.86 7.78 -6.42
C THR A 138 -11.27 7.18 -6.38
N GLN A 139 -11.47 6.08 -7.12
CA GLN A 139 -12.74 5.37 -7.26
C GLN A 139 -13.23 4.67 -5.98
N ILE A 140 -12.42 4.63 -4.91
CA ILE A 140 -12.86 4.07 -3.60
C ILE A 140 -13.66 5.08 -2.77
N PHE A 141 -13.71 6.35 -3.19
CA PHE A 141 -14.40 7.43 -2.49
C PHE A 141 -15.74 7.74 -3.17
N ASP A 142 -16.78 8.02 -2.36
CA ASP A 142 -18.11 8.43 -2.86
C ASP A 142 -18.17 9.92 -3.26
N PHE A 143 -17.06 10.64 -3.14
CA PHE A 143 -16.91 12.05 -3.52
C PHE A 143 -15.58 12.27 -4.24
N ASP A 144 -15.53 13.32 -5.06
CA ASP A 144 -14.35 13.64 -5.84
C ASP A 144 -13.22 14.18 -4.95
N ILE A 145 -12.09 13.49 -4.98
CA ILE A 145 -10.86 13.90 -4.28
C ILE A 145 -9.83 14.51 -5.22
N ASN A 146 -10.15 14.77 -6.50
CA ASN A 146 -9.20 15.34 -7.44
C ASN A 146 -8.90 16.83 -7.13
N PRO A 147 -7.67 17.30 -7.38
CA PRO A 147 -7.35 18.71 -7.31
C PRO A 147 -8.22 19.55 -8.25
N SER A 148 -8.74 20.67 -7.76
CA SER A 148 -9.51 21.62 -8.56
C SER A 148 -9.19 23.06 -8.17
N SER A 149 -9.62 24.02 -8.99
CA SER A 149 -9.38 25.45 -8.76
C SER A 149 -10.09 26.01 -7.52
N VAL A 150 -11.12 25.32 -7.03
CA VAL A 150 -11.87 25.72 -5.83
C VAL A 150 -11.23 25.19 -4.53
N GLY A 151 -10.24 24.30 -4.65
CA GLY A 151 -9.60 23.65 -3.50
C GLY A 151 -10.44 22.51 -2.90
N PRO A 152 -9.91 21.83 -1.86
CA PRO A 152 -10.59 20.70 -1.24
C PRO A 152 -11.79 21.15 -0.39
N ILE A 153 -12.88 20.40 -0.47
CA ILE A 153 -14.06 20.56 0.38
C ILE A 153 -13.97 19.51 1.49
N LYS A 154 -14.27 19.89 2.73
CA LYS A 154 -14.35 18.93 3.84
C LYS A 154 -15.64 18.14 3.73
N HIS A 155 -15.54 16.84 3.46
CA HIS A 155 -16.68 15.92 3.38
C HIS A 155 -16.87 15.10 4.66
N ILE A 156 -15.80 14.90 5.42
CA ILE A 156 -15.83 14.18 6.69
C ILE A 156 -15.90 15.18 7.84
N ASP A 157 -16.91 15.05 8.70
CA ASP A 157 -17.18 15.98 9.81
C ASP A 157 -16.36 15.70 11.08
N GLY A 158 -15.71 14.53 11.11
CA GLY A 158 -14.87 14.09 12.23
C GLY A 158 -15.62 13.50 13.42
N SER A 159 -16.94 13.29 13.33
CA SER A 159 -17.78 12.73 14.39
C SER A 159 -17.42 11.29 14.77
N ILE A 160 -16.84 10.52 13.84
CA ILE A 160 -16.37 9.15 14.04
C ILE A 160 -14.86 9.11 13.84
N GLN A 161 -14.14 8.45 14.75
CA GLN A 161 -12.69 8.33 14.75
C GLN A 161 -12.24 6.88 14.94
N MET A 162 -10.99 6.58 14.55
CA MET A 162 -10.36 5.30 14.86
C MET A 162 -10.21 5.16 16.39
N PRO A 163 -10.49 3.99 16.99
CA PRO A 163 -10.22 3.74 18.40
C PRO A 163 -8.73 3.94 18.72
N LEU A 164 -8.43 4.58 19.86
CA LEU A 164 -7.08 4.78 20.36
C LEU A 164 -6.99 4.25 21.80
N SER A 165 -6.03 3.36 22.05
CA SER A 165 -5.67 2.91 23.39
C SER A 165 -4.41 3.65 23.83
N GLN A 166 -4.41 4.18 25.06
CA GLN A 166 -3.19 4.72 25.66
C GLN A 166 -2.22 3.59 25.99
N ASP A 167 -0.93 3.91 26.01
CA ASP A 167 0.12 2.99 26.45
C ASP A 167 -0.11 2.58 27.91
N LYS A 168 0.28 1.34 28.24
CA LYS A 168 0.12 0.75 29.58
C LYS A 168 1.19 1.21 30.56
#